data_AF-A0A937XP07-F1
#
_entry.id   AF-A0A937XP07-F1
#
_cell.length_a   1.000
_cell.length_b   1.000
_cell.length_c   1.000
_cell.angle_alpha   90.00
_cell.angle_beta   90.00
_cell.angle_gamma   90.00
#
_symmetry.space_group_name_H-M   'P 1'
#
loop_
_entity.id
_entity.type
_entity.pdbx_description
1 polymer ?
#
loop_
_entity_poly.entity_id
_entity_poly.type
_entity_poly.pdbx_seq_one_letter_code
_entity_poly.pdbx_strand_id
1 'polypeptide(L)'
;MAERLHSSGPFALFEEEGQMRCGKVLAEASASLQIEQESGRRSKVKQTQLFMRFTQPGPQALLAQSKALAAELDIAFIWEAYAEEDAADLDFLALASAYFGGSPSAVEACAMLMCLQDSPVWFLRRGRGLFRPQAREQIDRALQALERRRKQDEMVQTWAGQLVKDQWPQDWLDPQGLAGLVRPMALLVRPDKQSLAFRALDLACKERQLSAAKLLLSCGQFASALQLHQEVFAQEQFPKGL
;
A
#
# COMPACT_ATOMS: atom_id res chain seq x y z
N MET A 1 24.06 17.12 -12.56
CA MET A 1 24.58 16.23 -11.50
C MET A 1 24.84 17.07 -10.25
N ALA A 2 23.87 17.23 -9.36
CA ALA A 2 24.15 17.78 -8.03
C ALA A 2 25.05 16.76 -7.29
N GLU A 3 26.24 17.16 -6.83
CA GLU A 3 27.26 16.29 -6.22
C GLU A 3 26.79 15.69 -4.87
N ARG A 4 25.81 14.78 -4.90
CA ARG A 4 25.23 13.96 -3.79
C ARG A 4 25.23 14.64 -2.42
N LEU A 5 24.81 15.90 -2.44
CA LEU A 5 24.59 16.88 -1.39
C LEU A 5 25.65 17.09 -0.29
N HIS A 6 26.34 16.11 0.28
CA HIS A 6 27.49 16.34 1.17
C HIS A 6 28.37 15.10 1.24
N SER A 7 29.15 14.76 0.21
CA SER A 7 29.94 13.51 0.11
C SER A 7 30.79 13.14 1.36
N SER A 8 31.04 14.08 2.28
CA SER A 8 31.74 13.91 3.56
C SER A 8 30.90 14.16 4.83
N GLY A 9 29.59 14.39 4.74
CA GLY A 9 28.74 14.73 5.89
C GLY A 9 28.71 13.64 6.97
N PRO A 10 28.64 13.98 8.28
CA PRO A 10 28.72 13.03 9.39
C PRO A 10 27.56 12.03 9.43
N PHE A 11 26.46 12.29 8.72
CA PHE A 11 25.30 11.42 8.64
C PHE A 11 25.09 10.91 7.21
N ALA A 12 24.43 9.75 7.10
CA ALA A 12 24.14 9.12 5.82
C ALA A 12 22.71 8.57 5.79
N LEU A 13 22.05 8.75 4.64
CA LEU A 13 20.77 8.17 4.27
C LEU A 13 21.04 6.99 3.32
N PHE A 14 20.52 5.82 3.62
CA PHE A 14 20.83 4.60 2.89
C PHE A 14 19.66 3.61 2.88
N GLU A 15 19.79 2.56 2.06
CA GLU A 15 18.82 1.47 2.00
C GLU A 15 19.43 0.19 2.58
N GLU A 16 18.74 -0.41 3.55
CA GLU A 16 19.09 -1.69 4.16
C GLU A 16 17.83 -2.57 4.17
N GLU A 17 17.92 -3.77 3.58
CA GLU A 17 16.79 -4.71 3.48
C GLU A 17 15.53 -4.10 2.83
N GLY A 18 15.73 -3.20 1.85
CA GLY A 18 14.64 -2.51 1.14
C GLY A 18 14.02 -1.37 1.93
N GLN A 19 14.50 -1.08 3.14
CA GLN A 19 14.03 0.01 3.98
C GLN A 19 15.01 1.18 3.99
N MET A 20 14.48 2.39 3.95
CA MET A 20 15.25 3.62 4.11
C MET A 20 15.66 3.78 5.57
N ARG A 21 16.94 4.04 5.81
CA ARG A 21 17.51 4.24 7.14
C ARG A 21 18.50 5.40 7.16
N CYS A 22 18.66 5.96 8.35
CA CYS A 22 19.63 7.02 8.63
C CYS A 22 20.55 6.61 9.78
N GLY A 23 21.78 7.12 9.76
CA GLY A 23 22.70 6.95 10.88
C GLY A 23 23.94 7.82 10.77
N LYS A 24 24.77 7.76 11.82
CA LYS A 24 26.05 8.47 11.91
C LYS A 24 27.15 7.63 11.29
N VAL A 25 27.95 8.23 10.42
CA VAL A 25 29.12 7.57 9.84
C VAL A 25 30.24 7.57 10.86
N LEU A 26 30.73 6.37 11.21
CA LEU A 26 31.84 6.16 12.14
C LEU A 26 33.18 6.05 11.41
N ALA A 27 33.18 5.36 10.28
CA ALA A 27 34.36 5.13 9.46
C ALA A 27 33.97 4.96 7.99
N GLU A 28 34.88 5.30 7.09
CA GLU A 28 34.69 5.18 5.64
C GLU A 28 35.87 4.42 5.03
N ALA A 29 35.54 3.50 4.14
CA ALA A 29 36.47 2.76 3.30
C ALA A 29 36.10 2.95 1.83
N SER A 30 36.98 2.50 0.92
CA SER A 30 36.85 2.74 -0.53
C SER A 30 35.52 2.33 -1.15
N ALA A 31 34.83 1.31 -0.62
CA ALA A 31 33.55 0.82 -1.15
C ALA A 31 32.43 0.69 -0.10
N SER A 32 32.66 1.10 1.15
CA SER A 32 31.70 0.92 2.24
C SER A 32 31.89 1.89 3.39
N LEU A 33 30.82 2.15 4.13
CA LEU A 33 30.81 2.96 5.35
C LEU A 33 30.43 2.08 6.54
N GLN A 34 31.00 2.36 7.70
CA GLN A 34 30.46 1.90 8.99
C GLN A 34 29.52 2.96 9.53
N ILE A 35 28.26 2.58 9.73
CA ILE A 35 27.20 3.50 10.14
C ILE A 35 26.58 2.98 11.45
N GLU A 36 26.41 3.88 12.41
CA GLU A 36 25.69 3.65 13.66
C GLU A 36 24.29 4.27 13.55
N GLN A 37 23.28 3.41 13.68
CA GLN A 37 21.87 3.81 13.73
C GLN A 37 21.53 4.28 15.15
N GLU A 38 20.42 4.99 15.29
CA GLU A 38 19.96 5.51 16.59
C GLU A 38 19.69 4.40 17.62
N SER A 39 19.36 3.19 17.17
CA SER A 39 19.23 2.01 18.04
C SER A 39 20.56 1.50 18.63
N GLY A 40 21.69 2.11 18.27
CA GLY A 40 23.04 1.64 18.58
C GLY A 40 23.51 0.49 17.67
N ARG A 41 22.65 0.00 16.77
CA ARG A 41 23.05 -0.99 15.76
C ARG A 41 24.09 -0.38 14.83
N ARG A 42 25.22 -1.07 14.69
CA ARG A 42 26.27 -0.74 13.73
C ARG A 42 26.15 -1.67 12.52
N SER A 43 26.15 -1.09 11.33
CA SER A 43 26.13 -1.84 10.08
C SER A 43 27.20 -1.35 9.11
N LYS A 44 27.72 -2.28 8.31
CA LYS A 44 28.61 -1.98 7.18
C LYS A 44 27.74 -1.82 5.94
N VAL A 45 27.65 -0.62 5.43
CA VAL A 45 26.79 -0.26 4.29
C VAL A 45 27.67 -0.02 3.06
N LYS A 46 27.33 -0.61 1.92
CA LYS A 46 28.09 -0.37 0.68
C LYS A 46 27.87 1.07 0.20
N GLN A 47 28.84 1.69 -0.45
CA GLN A 47 28.62 3.01 -1.07
C GLN A 47 27.48 2.96 -2.09
N THR A 48 27.37 1.84 -2.79
CA THR A 48 26.23 1.47 -3.64
C THR A 48 25.01 1.06 -2.83
N GLN A 49 24.80 1.57 -1.62
CA GLN A 49 23.55 1.53 -0.84
C GLN A 49 23.16 2.91 -0.30
N LEU A 50 24.05 3.91 -0.44
CA LEU A 50 23.79 5.28 -0.02
C LEU A 50 22.89 6.01 -1.01
N PHE A 51 21.93 6.76 -0.50
CA PHE A 51 21.21 7.78 -1.26
C PHE A 51 21.97 9.11 -1.22
N MET A 52 22.29 9.58 -0.03
CA MET A 52 22.98 10.85 0.19
C MET A 52 23.68 10.90 1.54
N ARG A 53 24.55 11.89 1.71
CA ARG A 53 25.15 12.26 2.99
C ARG A 53 24.71 13.67 3.36
N PHE A 54 24.67 13.95 4.66
CA PHE A 54 24.15 15.20 5.21
C PHE A 54 24.77 15.54 6.56
N THR A 55 24.59 16.79 6.97
CA THR A 55 25.17 17.34 8.22
C THR A 55 24.12 17.70 9.25
N GLN A 56 22.97 18.23 8.81
CA GLN A 56 21.84 18.62 9.67
C GLN A 56 20.53 18.38 8.91
N PRO A 57 19.41 18.14 9.62
CA PRO A 57 19.33 17.86 11.06
C PRO A 57 19.92 16.47 11.40
N GLY A 58 19.87 16.04 12.66
CA GLY A 58 20.26 14.67 13.04
C GLY A 58 19.36 13.59 12.40
N PRO A 59 19.80 12.31 12.33
CA PRO A 59 19.09 11.21 11.65
C PRO A 59 17.60 11.07 11.96
N GLN A 60 17.21 11.13 13.23
CA GLN A 60 15.82 10.99 13.66
C GLN A 60 14.97 12.16 13.20
N ALA A 61 15.48 13.37 13.44
CA ALA A 61 14.81 14.61 13.05
C ALA A 61 14.69 14.71 11.52
N LEU A 62 15.69 14.24 10.76
CA LEU A 62 15.62 14.15 9.31
C LEU A 62 14.42 13.29 8.90
N LEU A 63 14.32 12.05 9.38
CA LEU A 63 13.23 11.15 8.99
C LEU A 63 11.85 11.70 9.38
N ALA A 64 11.72 12.29 10.57
CA ALA A 64 10.47 12.87 11.03
C ALA A 64 10.04 14.08 10.19
N GLN A 65 10.95 15.03 9.97
CA GLN A 65 10.67 16.24 9.18
C GLN A 65 10.43 15.91 7.71
N SER A 66 11.23 15.03 7.13
CA SER A 66 11.06 14.61 5.74
C SER A 66 9.76 13.86 5.52
N LYS A 67 9.31 13.03 6.47
CA LYS A 67 8.02 12.37 6.38
C LYS A 67 6.85 13.38 6.42
N ALA A 68 6.95 14.39 7.29
CA ALA A 68 5.94 15.45 7.37
C ALA A 68 5.90 16.24 6.04
N LEU A 69 7.05 16.69 5.55
CA LEU A 69 7.15 17.42 4.29
C LEU A 69 6.71 16.57 3.08
N ALA A 70 7.07 15.28 3.04
CA ALA A 70 6.67 14.38 1.96
C ALA A 70 5.15 14.24 1.84
N ALA A 71 4.41 14.31 2.96
CA ALA A 71 2.95 14.27 2.97
C ALA A 71 2.31 15.55 2.40
N GLU A 72 3.05 16.66 2.36
CA GLU A 72 2.61 17.94 1.79
C GLU A 72 2.94 18.07 0.29
N LEU A 73 3.83 17.23 -0.23
CA LEU A 73 4.23 17.26 -1.63
C LEU A 73 3.10 16.78 -2.55
N ASP A 74 2.80 17.58 -3.58
CA ASP A 74 1.87 17.20 -4.63
C ASP A 74 2.59 16.38 -5.72
N ILE A 75 2.50 15.06 -5.61
CA ILE A 75 3.11 14.14 -6.58
C ILE A 75 2.50 14.24 -7.97
N ALA A 76 1.22 14.62 -8.09
CA ALA A 76 0.58 14.77 -9.39
C ALA A 76 1.18 15.96 -10.13
N PHE A 77 1.36 17.09 -9.43
CA PHE A 77 2.03 18.26 -9.99
C PHE A 77 3.50 17.97 -10.33
N ILE A 78 4.23 17.26 -9.47
CA ILE A 78 5.61 16.82 -9.78
C ILE A 78 5.59 15.97 -11.06
N TRP A 79 4.68 15.01 -11.18
CA TRP A 79 4.58 14.22 -12.40
C TRP A 79 4.28 15.08 -13.63
N GLU A 80 3.32 16.01 -13.57
CA GLU A 80 2.97 16.89 -14.69
C GLU A 80 4.16 17.74 -15.16
N ALA A 81 4.99 18.23 -14.22
CA ALA A 81 6.15 19.04 -14.54
C ALA A 81 7.29 18.28 -15.23
N TYR A 82 7.43 16.96 -15.00
CA TYR A 82 8.57 16.17 -15.50
C TYR A 82 8.17 15.01 -16.42
N ALA A 83 6.88 14.79 -16.67
CA ALA A 83 6.41 13.72 -17.55
C ALA A 83 6.76 13.94 -19.03
N GLU A 84 6.96 15.18 -19.44
CA GLU A 84 7.32 15.55 -20.83
C GLU A 84 8.78 15.23 -21.19
N GLU A 85 9.65 14.89 -20.22
CA GLU A 85 11.08 14.58 -20.46
C GLU A 85 11.33 13.19 -21.08
N ASP A 86 10.37 12.64 -21.84
CA ASP A 86 10.44 11.42 -22.66
C ASP A 86 11.36 10.31 -22.11
N ALA A 87 10.80 9.48 -21.22
CA ALA A 87 11.35 8.19 -20.78
C ALA A 87 12.72 8.19 -20.07
N ALA A 88 13.28 9.36 -19.75
CA ALA A 88 14.50 9.46 -18.97
C ALA A 88 14.31 9.01 -17.51
N ASP A 89 15.36 8.43 -16.95
CA ASP A 89 15.43 8.13 -15.52
C ASP A 89 15.87 9.40 -14.78
N LEU A 90 14.98 9.93 -13.94
CA LEU A 90 15.17 11.16 -13.18
C LEU A 90 15.77 10.86 -11.82
N ASP A 91 16.83 11.59 -11.47
CA ASP A 91 17.45 11.52 -10.16
C ASP A 91 16.66 12.34 -9.14
N PHE A 92 16.38 11.75 -7.97
CA PHE A 92 15.58 12.39 -6.93
C PHE A 92 16.17 13.71 -6.42
N LEU A 93 17.49 13.89 -6.44
CA LEU A 93 18.12 15.14 -6.03
C LEU A 93 17.92 16.22 -7.10
N ALA A 94 17.94 15.84 -8.37
CA ALA A 94 17.62 16.76 -9.45
C ALA A 94 16.15 17.22 -9.36
N LEU A 95 15.23 16.29 -9.12
CA LEU A 95 13.82 16.59 -8.89
C LEU A 95 13.61 17.50 -7.67
N ALA A 96 14.27 17.21 -6.55
CA ALA A 96 14.21 18.06 -5.37
C ALA A 96 14.77 19.47 -5.66
N SER A 97 15.90 19.55 -6.36
CA SER A 97 16.52 20.82 -6.72
C SER A 97 15.61 21.69 -7.59
N ALA A 98 14.97 21.09 -8.57
CA ALA A 98 14.08 21.80 -9.48
C ALA A 98 12.73 22.16 -8.83
N TYR A 99 12.20 21.31 -7.95
CA TYR A 99 10.96 21.58 -7.21
C TYR A 99 11.12 22.69 -6.15
N PHE A 100 12.18 22.63 -5.35
CA PHE A 100 12.44 23.59 -4.27
C PHE A 100 13.24 24.83 -4.73
N GLY A 101 13.59 24.92 -6.01
CA GLY A 101 14.17 26.13 -6.61
C GLY A 101 15.63 26.41 -6.23
N GLY A 102 16.48 25.39 -6.13
CA GLY A 102 17.90 25.60 -5.81
C GLY A 102 18.61 24.36 -5.27
N SER A 103 19.47 24.53 -4.26
CA SER A 103 20.11 23.41 -3.56
C SER A 103 19.20 22.92 -2.43
N PRO A 104 18.54 21.76 -2.59
CA PRO A 104 17.58 21.30 -1.59
C PRO A 104 18.30 20.93 -0.31
N SER A 105 17.74 21.28 0.83
CA SER A 105 18.18 20.80 2.14
C SER A 105 18.10 19.27 2.22
N ALA A 106 18.77 18.69 3.22
CA ALA A 106 18.67 17.24 3.45
C ALA A 106 17.22 16.79 3.68
N VAL A 107 16.42 17.62 4.37
CA VAL A 107 15.02 17.36 4.65
C VAL A 107 14.21 17.32 3.35
N GLU A 108 14.38 18.32 2.48
CA GLU A 108 13.70 18.43 1.19
C GLU A 108 14.09 17.30 0.23
N ALA A 109 15.38 16.98 0.14
CA ALA A 109 15.87 15.88 -0.68
C ALA A 109 15.31 14.52 -0.21
N CYS A 110 15.31 14.27 1.09
CA CYS A 110 14.76 13.04 1.65
C CYS A 110 13.23 13.00 1.55
N ALA A 111 12.54 14.14 1.66
CA ALA A 111 11.09 14.23 1.48
C ALA A 111 10.68 13.91 0.04
N MET A 112 11.40 14.47 -0.95
CA MET A 112 11.21 14.13 -2.36
C MET A 112 11.41 12.63 -2.59
N LEU A 113 12.48 12.05 -2.05
CA LEU A 113 12.74 10.61 -2.16
C LEU A 113 11.61 9.76 -1.57
N MET A 114 11.11 10.11 -0.38
CA MET A 114 10.00 9.41 0.28
C MET A 114 8.72 9.51 -0.56
N CYS A 115 8.37 10.73 -1.00
CA CYS A 115 7.18 10.97 -1.83
C CYS A 115 7.20 10.14 -3.12
N LEU A 116 8.34 10.08 -3.81
CA LEU A 116 8.52 9.27 -5.02
C LEU A 116 8.42 7.76 -4.75
N GLN A 117 8.95 7.27 -3.61
CA GLN A 117 8.87 5.85 -3.24
C GLN A 117 7.46 5.41 -2.84
N ASP A 118 6.73 6.27 -2.14
CA ASP A 118 5.37 6.00 -1.67
C ASP A 118 4.31 6.17 -2.78
N SER A 119 4.73 6.63 -3.97
CA SER A 119 3.84 6.95 -5.09
C SER A 119 4.14 6.16 -6.37
N PRO A 120 4.11 4.81 -6.34
CA PRO A 120 4.48 3.97 -7.50
C PRO A 120 3.53 4.11 -8.68
N VAL A 121 2.32 4.65 -8.48
CA VAL A 121 1.36 4.96 -9.56
C VAL A 121 1.93 6.01 -10.50
N TRP A 122 2.64 7.00 -9.96
CA TRP A 122 3.15 8.15 -10.70
C TRP A 122 4.56 7.91 -11.24
N PHE A 123 5.42 7.28 -10.43
CA PHE A 123 6.82 7.06 -10.77
C PHE A 123 7.26 5.60 -10.55
N LEU A 124 7.93 5.03 -11.54
CA LEU A 124 8.53 3.70 -11.45
C LEU A 124 9.97 3.81 -10.95
N ARG A 125 10.30 3.02 -9.92
CA ARG A 125 11.68 2.90 -9.44
C ARG A 125 12.54 2.14 -10.46
N ARG A 126 13.60 2.77 -10.97
CA ARG A 126 14.52 2.19 -11.97
C ARG A 126 15.91 1.85 -11.43
N GLY A 127 16.21 2.35 -10.25
CA GLY A 127 17.47 2.10 -9.54
C GLY A 127 17.43 2.77 -8.18
N ARG A 128 18.61 3.03 -7.60
CA ARG A 128 18.68 3.81 -6.37
C ARG A 128 18.55 5.28 -6.66
N GLY A 129 17.51 5.91 -6.12
CA GLY A 129 17.27 7.34 -6.30
C GLY A 129 16.84 7.71 -7.72
N LEU A 130 16.65 6.74 -8.59
CA LEU A 130 16.27 6.94 -9.99
C LEU A 130 14.82 6.49 -10.21
N PHE A 131 14.04 7.41 -10.77
CA PHE A 131 12.61 7.26 -10.97
C PHE A 131 12.23 7.64 -12.40
N ARG A 132 11.31 6.90 -12.98
CA ARG A 132 10.77 7.17 -14.31
C ARG A 132 9.30 7.55 -14.20
N PRO A 133 8.87 8.71 -14.72
CA PRO A 133 7.46 9.06 -14.80
C PRO A 133 6.68 7.96 -15.54
N GLN A 134 5.49 7.59 -15.04
CA GLN A 134 4.59 6.69 -15.75
C GLN A 134 3.87 7.41 -16.90
N ALA A 135 3.41 6.65 -17.89
CA ALA A 135 2.58 7.20 -18.94
C ALA A 135 1.19 7.58 -18.40
N ARG A 136 0.59 8.66 -18.92
CA ARG A 136 -0.73 9.15 -18.47
C ARG A 136 -1.79 8.06 -18.51
N GLU A 137 -1.83 7.26 -19.57
CA GLU A 137 -2.77 6.14 -19.69
C GLU A 137 -2.61 5.09 -18.59
N GLN A 138 -1.38 4.84 -18.14
CA GLN A 138 -1.11 3.88 -17.06
C GLN A 138 -1.56 4.43 -15.70
N ILE A 139 -1.30 5.72 -15.46
CA ILE A 139 -1.77 6.44 -14.27
C ILE A 139 -3.30 6.42 -14.22
N ASP A 140 -3.98 6.83 -15.29
CA ASP A 140 -5.44 6.89 -15.33
C ASP A 140 -6.06 5.51 -15.06
N ARG A 141 -5.50 4.44 -15.65
CA ARG A 141 -5.94 3.06 -15.39
C ARG A 141 -5.72 2.66 -13.93
N ALA A 142 -4.57 2.99 -13.35
CA ALA A 142 -4.25 2.68 -11.97
C ALA A 142 -5.15 3.44 -10.98
N LEU A 143 -5.40 4.73 -11.23
CA LEU A 143 -6.30 5.56 -10.42
C LEU A 143 -7.74 5.06 -10.50
N GLN A 144 -8.24 4.71 -11.70
CA GLN A 144 -9.55 4.10 -11.85
C GLN A 144 -9.66 2.77 -11.11
N ALA A 145 -8.64 1.92 -11.17
CA ALA A 145 -8.62 0.66 -10.44
C ALA A 145 -8.64 0.88 -8.92
N LEU A 146 -7.89 1.88 -8.42
CA LEU A 146 -7.87 2.26 -7.01
C LEU A 146 -9.23 2.79 -6.55
N GLU A 147 -9.88 3.66 -7.33
CA GLU A 147 -11.20 4.19 -7.02
C GLU A 147 -12.27 3.08 -7.01
N ARG A 148 -12.23 2.18 -8.01
CA ARG A 148 -13.12 1.01 -8.05
C ARG A 148 -12.94 0.14 -6.81
N ARG A 149 -11.69 -0.15 -6.43
CA ARG A 149 -11.38 -0.92 -5.21
C ARG A 149 -11.88 -0.22 -3.95
N ARG A 150 -11.70 1.10 -3.83
CA ARG A 150 -12.22 1.90 -2.72
C ARG A 150 -13.73 1.75 -2.59
N LYS A 151 -14.48 1.95 -3.68
CA LYS A 151 -15.95 1.78 -3.68
C LYS A 151 -16.35 0.36 -3.27
N GLN A 152 -15.66 -0.65 -3.78
CA GLN A 152 -15.90 -2.05 -3.40
C GLN A 152 -15.62 -2.33 -1.92
N ASP A 153 -14.57 -1.75 -1.35
CA ASP A 153 -14.22 -1.93 0.06
C ASP A 153 -15.20 -1.16 0.98
N GLU A 154 -15.67 0.03 0.58
CA GLU A 154 -16.74 0.77 1.27
C GLU A 154 -18.06 -0.03 1.27
N MET A 155 -18.42 -0.66 0.15
CA MET A 155 -19.58 -1.56 0.06
C MET A 155 -19.43 -2.77 1.00
N VAL A 156 -18.24 -3.39 1.00
CA VAL A 156 -17.92 -4.52 1.89
C VAL A 156 -18.08 -4.13 3.36
N GLN A 157 -17.58 -2.97 3.76
CA GLN A 157 -17.72 -2.46 5.13
C GLN A 157 -19.18 -2.22 5.49
N THR A 158 -19.95 -1.62 4.57
CA THR A 158 -21.38 -1.36 4.77
C THR A 158 -22.16 -2.66 5.01
N TRP A 159 -21.94 -3.67 4.16
CA TRP A 159 -22.62 -4.97 4.29
C TRP A 159 -22.16 -5.74 5.52
N ALA A 160 -20.86 -5.71 5.84
CA ALA A 160 -20.36 -6.31 7.08
C ALA A 160 -21.04 -5.70 8.31
N GLY A 161 -21.18 -4.37 8.36
CA GLY A 161 -21.87 -3.67 9.44
C GLY A 161 -23.36 -4.02 9.57
N GLN A 162 -24.03 -4.38 8.48
CA GLN A 162 -25.41 -4.90 8.51
C GLN A 162 -25.45 -6.33 9.08
N LEU A 163 -24.56 -7.21 8.60
CA LEU A 163 -24.47 -8.59 9.09
C LEU A 163 -24.11 -8.65 10.58
N VAL A 164 -23.26 -7.75 11.06
CA VAL A 164 -22.92 -7.64 12.49
C VAL A 164 -24.17 -7.35 13.33
N LYS A 165 -25.15 -6.64 12.77
CA LYS A 165 -26.43 -6.29 13.40
C LYS A 165 -27.53 -7.32 13.14
N ASP A 166 -27.19 -8.52 12.68
CA ASP A 166 -28.15 -9.59 12.33
C ASP A 166 -29.12 -9.18 11.20
N GLN A 167 -28.67 -8.27 10.31
CA GLN A 167 -29.44 -7.82 9.16
C GLN A 167 -28.82 -8.34 7.86
N TRP A 168 -29.65 -8.99 7.05
CA TRP A 168 -29.23 -9.43 5.72
C TRP A 168 -29.19 -8.25 4.74
N PRO A 169 -28.05 -8.00 4.06
CA PRO A 169 -27.96 -6.95 3.05
C PRO A 169 -28.90 -7.24 1.87
N GLN A 170 -29.74 -6.26 1.51
CA GLN A 170 -30.71 -6.40 0.43
C GLN A 170 -30.11 -6.08 -0.95
N ASP A 171 -29.12 -5.18 -0.98
CA ASP A 171 -28.59 -4.59 -2.22
C ASP A 171 -27.27 -5.23 -2.71
N TRP A 172 -26.78 -6.27 -2.02
CA TRP A 172 -25.58 -6.98 -2.45
C TRP A 172 -25.90 -8.05 -3.49
N LEU A 173 -25.85 -7.65 -4.76
CA LEU A 173 -26.12 -8.53 -5.89
C LEU A 173 -24.91 -9.45 -6.17
N ASP A 174 -25.16 -10.74 -6.41
CA ASP A 174 -24.15 -11.69 -6.90
C ASP A 174 -24.15 -11.71 -8.44
N PRO A 175 -23.02 -11.38 -9.11
CA PRO A 175 -22.92 -11.44 -10.57
C PRO A 175 -23.11 -12.86 -11.16
N GLN A 176 -22.92 -13.92 -10.36
CA GLN A 176 -23.02 -15.32 -10.80
C GLN A 176 -24.37 -15.98 -10.45
N GLY A 177 -25.23 -15.29 -9.71
CA GLY A 177 -26.59 -15.72 -9.41
C GLY A 177 -27.58 -15.27 -10.49
N LEU A 178 -28.56 -16.12 -10.81
CA LEU A 178 -29.73 -15.80 -11.65
C LEU A 178 -30.35 -14.45 -11.24
N ALA A 179 -29.93 -13.36 -11.88
CA ALA A 179 -30.43 -12.00 -11.71
C ALA A 179 -30.53 -11.48 -10.26
N GLY A 180 -29.42 -11.51 -9.52
CA GLY A 180 -29.12 -10.42 -8.57
C GLY A 180 -29.28 -10.66 -7.07
N LEU A 181 -29.42 -11.87 -6.53
CA LEU A 181 -29.39 -12.05 -5.07
C LEU A 181 -28.30 -13.03 -4.66
N VAL A 182 -27.46 -12.61 -3.70
CA VAL A 182 -26.49 -13.48 -3.02
C VAL A 182 -27.22 -14.64 -2.38
N ARG A 183 -26.85 -15.88 -2.74
CA ARG A 183 -27.43 -17.10 -2.15
C ARG A 183 -26.66 -17.45 -0.87
N PRO A 184 -27.31 -17.46 0.31
CA PRO A 184 -26.66 -17.81 1.57
C PRO A 184 -25.92 -19.16 1.52
N MET A 185 -26.49 -20.16 0.82
CA MET A 185 -25.89 -21.48 0.64
C MET A 185 -24.62 -21.49 -0.21
N ALA A 186 -24.54 -20.64 -1.24
CA ALA A 186 -23.34 -20.52 -2.06
C ALA A 186 -22.14 -20.03 -1.23
N LEU A 187 -22.40 -19.13 -0.27
CA LEU A 187 -21.38 -18.62 0.66
C LEU A 187 -20.85 -19.68 1.65
N LEU A 188 -21.61 -20.76 1.90
CA LEU A 188 -21.19 -21.83 2.81
C LEU A 188 -20.51 -23.00 2.09
N VAL A 189 -21.09 -23.49 1.00
CA VAL A 189 -20.66 -24.75 0.37
C VAL A 189 -19.54 -24.53 -0.66
N ARG A 190 -19.63 -23.47 -1.47
CA ARG A 190 -18.63 -23.13 -2.50
C ARG A 190 -18.42 -21.62 -2.58
N PRO A 191 -17.86 -21.01 -1.51
CA PRO A 191 -17.67 -19.58 -1.49
C PRO A 191 -16.65 -19.12 -2.53
N ASP A 192 -17.03 -18.15 -3.35
CA ASP A 192 -16.06 -17.33 -4.06
C ASP A 192 -15.39 -16.37 -3.07
N LYS A 193 -14.16 -16.72 -2.66
CA LYS A 193 -13.37 -15.94 -1.70
C LYS A 193 -12.98 -14.56 -2.20
N GLN A 194 -13.07 -14.31 -3.51
CA GLN A 194 -12.80 -13.01 -4.11
C GLN A 194 -14.04 -12.13 -4.20
N SER A 195 -15.23 -12.72 -4.06
CA SER A 195 -16.50 -11.98 -4.12
C SER A 195 -16.61 -10.97 -2.98
N LEU A 196 -17.21 -9.82 -3.28
CA LEU A 196 -17.47 -8.76 -2.30
C LEU A 196 -18.35 -9.29 -1.14
N ALA A 197 -19.35 -10.12 -1.47
CA ALA A 197 -20.25 -10.70 -0.48
C ALA A 197 -19.51 -11.60 0.52
N PHE A 198 -18.62 -12.48 0.03
CA PHE A 198 -17.82 -13.32 0.92
C PHE A 198 -16.87 -12.49 1.79
N ARG A 199 -16.22 -11.46 1.23
CA ARG A 199 -15.34 -10.56 2.01
C ARG A 199 -16.10 -9.86 3.15
N ALA A 200 -17.33 -9.40 2.89
CA ALA A 200 -18.18 -8.79 3.90
C ALA A 200 -18.63 -9.80 4.97
N LEU A 201 -18.99 -11.03 4.57
CA LEU A 201 -19.31 -12.10 5.51
C LEU A 201 -18.11 -12.46 6.40
N ASP A 202 -16.92 -12.62 5.82
CA ASP A 202 -15.69 -12.94 6.55
C ASP A 202 -15.33 -11.83 7.55
N LEU A 203 -15.47 -10.56 7.15
CA LEU A 203 -15.28 -9.42 8.04
C LEU A 203 -16.25 -9.45 9.23
N ALA A 204 -17.54 -9.65 8.98
CA ALA A 204 -18.56 -9.74 10.02
C ALA A 204 -18.36 -10.97 10.94
N CYS A 205 -17.92 -12.11 10.38
CA CYS A 205 -17.58 -13.31 11.15
C CYS A 205 -16.43 -13.04 12.12
N LYS A 206 -15.38 -12.36 11.65
CA LYS A 206 -14.22 -11.97 12.48
C LYS A 206 -14.62 -11.02 13.60
N GLU A 207 -15.46 -10.03 13.30
CA GLU A 207 -15.92 -9.05 14.28
C GLU A 207 -16.78 -9.68 15.37
N ARG A 208 -17.73 -10.56 15.00
CA ARG A 208 -18.60 -11.25 15.97
C ARG A 208 -18.02 -12.52 16.56
N GLN A 209 -16.87 -12.98 16.07
CA GLN A 209 -16.28 -14.28 16.42
C GLN A 209 -17.27 -15.45 16.22
N LEU A 210 -18.06 -15.38 15.16
CA LEU A 210 -19.02 -16.42 14.76
C LEU A 210 -18.56 -17.14 13.50
N SER A 211 -18.96 -18.40 13.33
CA SER A 211 -18.82 -19.07 12.04
C SER A 211 -19.83 -18.49 11.05
N ALA A 212 -19.50 -18.56 9.76
CA ALA A 212 -20.39 -18.14 8.68
C ALA A 212 -21.80 -18.75 8.82
N ALA A 213 -21.90 -20.04 9.10
CA ALA A 213 -23.19 -20.72 9.30
C ALA A 213 -24.01 -20.13 10.46
N LYS A 214 -23.37 -19.82 11.60
CA LYS A 214 -24.05 -19.21 12.76
C LYS A 214 -24.50 -17.79 12.45
N LEU A 215 -23.69 -17.02 11.73
CA LEU A 215 -24.01 -15.65 11.34
C LEU A 215 -25.17 -15.60 10.33
N LEU A 216 -25.22 -16.55 9.38
CA LEU A 216 -26.34 -16.64 8.43
C LEU A 216 -27.64 -17.06 9.12
N LEU A 217 -27.57 -17.96 10.11
CA LEU A 217 -28.71 -18.31 10.95
C LEU A 217 -29.23 -17.11 11.73
N SER A 218 -28.33 -16.31 12.32
CA SER A 218 -28.72 -15.13 13.10
C SER A 218 -29.30 -14.01 12.23
N CYS A 219 -28.85 -13.89 10.97
CA CYS A 219 -29.44 -13.00 9.96
C CYS A 219 -30.76 -13.54 9.34
N GLY A 220 -31.32 -14.64 9.87
CA GLY A 220 -32.60 -15.18 9.44
C GLY A 220 -32.60 -15.84 8.05
N GLN A 221 -31.44 -16.24 7.52
CA GLN A 221 -31.36 -16.86 6.19
C GLN A 221 -31.81 -18.32 6.16
N PHE A 222 -31.92 -18.96 7.32
CA PHE A 222 -32.43 -20.32 7.47
C PHE A 222 -33.40 -20.35 8.64
N ALA A 223 -34.49 -21.13 8.53
CA ALA A 223 -35.51 -21.17 9.57
C ALA A 223 -35.02 -21.90 10.85
N SER A 224 -34.06 -22.81 10.72
CA SER A 224 -33.45 -23.51 11.86
C SER A 224 -32.07 -24.08 11.52
N ALA A 225 -31.29 -24.41 12.55
CA ALA A 225 -30.02 -25.12 12.39
C ALA A 225 -30.20 -26.48 11.70
N LEU A 226 -31.33 -27.17 11.94
CA LEU A 226 -31.66 -28.43 11.27
C LEU A 226 -31.77 -28.23 9.76
N GLN A 227 -32.53 -27.21 9.32
CA GLN A 227 -32.67 -26.89 7.90
C GLN A 227 -31.32 -26.57 7.26
N LEU A 228 -30.49 -25.73 7.92
CA LEU A 228 -29.16 -25.40 7.42
C LEU A 228 -28.32 -26.66 7.20
N HIS A 229 -28.26 -27.56 8.19
CA HIS A 229 -27.46 -28.79 8.07
C HIS A 229 -28.01 -29.73 6.98
N GLN A 230 -29.33 -29.84 6.83
CA GLN A 230 -29.94 -30.63 5.77
C GLN A 230 -29.61 -30.08 4.38
N GLU A 231 -29.68 -28.76 4.18
CA GLU A 231 -29.37 -28.13 2.90
C GLU A 231 -27.88 -28.23 2.55
N VAL A 232 -26.97 -28.04 3.52
CA VAL A 232 -25.53 -28.23 3.31
C VAL A 232 -25.24 -29.68 2.91
N PHE A 233 -25.78 -30.65 3.65
CA PHE A 233 -25.61 -32.07 3.34
C PHE A 233 -26.15 -32.42 1.95
N ALA A 234 -27.33 -31.93 1.60
CA ALA A 234 -27.93 -32.17 0.30
C ALA A 234 -27.05 -31.63 -0.85
N GLN A 235 -26.50 -30.42 -0.73
CA GLN A 235 -25.62 -29.87 -1.77
C GLN A 235 -24.27 -30.57 -1.87
N GLU A 236 -23.71 -31.02 -0.75
CA GLU A 236 -22.42 -31.72 -0.73
C GLU A 236 -22.54 -33.14 -1.29
N GLN A 237 -23.57 -33.88 -0.89
CA GLN A 237 -23.73 -35.30 -1.23
C GLN A 237 -24.53 -35.53 -2.51
N PHE A 238 -25.43 -34.60 -2.87
CA PHE A 238 -26.32 -34.70 -4.02
C PHE A 238 -26.23 -33.45 -4.92
N PRO A 239 -25.05 -33.17 -5.53
CA PRO A 239 -24.83 -31.94 -6.31
C PRO A 239 -25.68 -31.86 -7.60
N LYS A 240 -26.34 -32.95 -8.01
CA LYS A 240 -27.28 -33.00 -9.15
C LYS A 240 -28.75 -33.02 -8.72
N GLY A 241 -29.03 -32.81 -7.43
CA GLY A 241 -30.34 -33.02 -6.82
C GLY A 241 -30.49 -34.42 -6.24
N LEU A 242 -31.51 -34.56 -5.39
CA LEU A 242 -31.97 -35.86 -4.87
C LEU A 242 -32.71 -36.65 -5.95
#